data_AF-A0A2M7DYY7-F1
#
_entry.id   AF-A0A2M7DYY7-F1
#
_cell.length_a   1.000
_cell.length_b   1.000
_cell.length_c   1.000
_cell.angle_alpha   90.00
_cell.angle_beta   90.00
_cell.angle_gamma   90.00
#
_symmetry.space_group_name_H-M   'P 1'
#
loop_
_entity.id
_entity.type
_entity.pdbx_description
1 polymer ?
#
loop_
_entity_poly.entity_id
_entity_poly.type
_entity_poly.pdbx_seq_one_letter_code
_entity_poly.pdbx_strand_id
1 'polypeptide(L)'
;QMISTVTSELSEKYKFTDIIKNAFPMGSMTGAPKIRAMELIEKFEKTKRGLYSGSVGYITPNGDFDFNVVIRSIQYNKSNKYLSFLTGGAITIKSVPEKEYEECLIKAKGLLEAMNGKIEN
;
A
#
# COMPACT_ATOMS: atom_id res chain seq x y z
N GLN A 1 18.73 -1.18 4.01
CA GLN A 1 17.39 -0.60 4.29
C GLN A 1 17.52 0.42 5.41
N MET A 2 16.76 1.51 5.35
CA MET A 2 16.58 2.44 6.48
C MET A 2 15.19 2.16 7.07
N ILE A 3 15.12 1.85 8.36
CA ILE A 3 13.89 1.44 9.05
C ILE A 3 13.71 2.33 10.27
N SER A 4 12.50 2.83 10.47
CA SER A 4 12.09 3.53 11.68
C SER A 4 11.01 2.73 12.38
N THR A 5 11.20 2.47 13.68
CA THR A 5 10.25 1.70 14.50
C THR A 5 9.49 2.67 15.39
N VAL A 6 8.16 2.62 15.33
CA VAL A 6 7.26 3.39 16.19
C VAL A 6 6.51 2.40 17.08
N THR A 7 6.52 2.63 18.39
CA THR A 7 5.86 1.77 19.39
C THR A 7 4.92 2.58 20.28
N SER A 8 3.93 1.92 20.85
CA SER A 8 3.00 2.48 21.83
C SER A 8 2.44 1.39 22.73
N GLU A 9 2.09 1.73 23.96
CA GLU A 9 1.36 0.84 24.86
C GLU A 9 -0.16 1.03 24.70
N LEU A 10 -0.91 -0.08 24.59
CA LEU A 10 -2.35 -0.03 24.45
C LEU A 10 -3.01 0.20 25.82
N SER A 11 -3.82 1.26 25.92
CA SER A 11 -4.66 1.47 27.09
C SER A 11 -5.74 0.39 27.19
N GLU A 12 -5.98 -0.12 28.39
CA GLU A 12 -6.96 -1.19 28.70
C GLU A 12 -8.40 -0.90 28.21
N LYS A 13 -8.73 0.37 27.97
CA LYS A 13 -10.03 0.78 27.44
C LYS A 13 -10.24 0.46 25.95
N TYR A 14 -9.19 0.12 25.22
CA TYR A 14 -9.23 -0.17 23.78
C TYR A 14 -8.97 -1.64 23.50
N LYS A 15 -9.62 -2.15 22.46
CA LYS A 15 -9.38 -3.50 21.94
C LYS A 15 -8.32 -3.45 20.84
N PHE A 16 -7.66 -4.57 20.56
CA PHE A 16 -6.68 -4.65 19.47
C PHE A 16 -7.30 -4.27 18.10
N THR A 17 -8.60 -4.53 17.91
CA THR A 17 -9.35 -4.14 16.71
C THR A 17 -9.41 -2.62 16.52
N ASP A 18 -9.42 -1.85 17.61
CA ASP A 18 -9.41 -0.39 17.56
C ASP A 18 -8.06 0.12 17.03
N ILE A 19 -6.96 -0.57 17.36
CA ILE A 19 -5.64 -0.26 16.80
C ILE A 19 -5.66 -0.39 15.29
N ILE A 20 -6.10 -1.55 14.78
CA ILE A 20 -6.15 -1.83 13.35
C ILE A 20 -7.04 -0.80 12.66
N LYS A 21 -8.23 -0.54 13.20
CA LYS A 21 -9.19 0.42 12.63
C LYS A 21 -8.63 1.84 12.54
N ASN A 22 -7.93 2.30 13.57
CA ASN A 22 -7.41 3.68 13.62
C ASN A 22 -6.07 3.84 12.85
N ALA A 23 -5.25 2.79 12.78
CA ALA A 23 -4.00 2.82 12.04
C ALA A 23 -4.22 2.67 10.52
N PHE A 24 -5.28 1.98 10.10
CA PHE A 24 -5.57 1.68 8.70
C PHE A 24 -6.23 2.85 7.94
N PRO A 25 -5.96 3.04 6.64
CA PRO A 25 -4.83 2.47 5.89
C PRO A 25 -3.51 3.13 6.31
N MET A 26 -2.38 2.49 6.04
CA MET A 26 -1.07 2.93 6.52
C MET A 26 -0.72 4.34 6.03
N GLY A 27 -0.14 5.15 6.92
CA GLY A 27 0.28 6.53 6.59
C GLY A 27 1.28 6.59 5.44
N SER A 28 2.18 5.61 5.35
CA SER A 28 3.18 5.48 4.29
C SER A 28 2.60 5.30 2.88
N MET A 29 1.34 4.88 2.77
CA MET A 29 0.66 4.63 1.49
C MET A 29 -0.43 5.65 1.15
N THR A 30 -0.60 6.66 2.00
CA THR A 30 -1.62 7.71 1.84
C THR A 30 -0.94 9.06 1.74
N GLY A 31 -0.65 9.70 2.86
CA GLY A 31 -0.05 11.02 2.94
C GLY A 31 -0.50 11.78 4.19
N ALA A 32 -0.14 13.06 4.26
CA ALA A 32 -0.47 13.94 5.37
C ALA A 32 -1.04 15.28 4.85
N PRO A 33 -2.20 15.74 5.35
CA PRO A 33 -3.12 15.08 6.29
C PRO A 33 -3.83 13.86 5.69
N LYS A 34 -3.97 12.76 6.45
CA LYS A 34 -4.40 11.43 5.92
C LYS A 34 -5.73 11.46 5.17
N ILE A 35 -6.77 12.05 5.76
CA ILE A 35 -8.12 12.10 5.14
C ILE A 35 -8.05 12.86 3.81
N ARG A 36 -7.44 14.05 3.81
CA ARG A 36 -7.32 14.87 2.60
C ARG A 36 -6.48 14.18 1.52
N ALA A 37 -5.40 13.51 1.89
CA ALA A 37 -4.60 12.73 0.96
C ALA A 37 -5.44 11.61 0.31
N MET A 38 -6.25 10.88 1.10
CA MET A 38 -7.13 9.84 0.58
C MET A 38 -8.20 10.38 -0.37
N GLU A 39 -8.79 11.56 -0.10
CA GLU A 39 -9.74 12.21 -1.02
C GLU A 39 -9.09 12.57 -2.36
N LEU A 40 -7.85 13.06 -2.33
CA LEU A 40 -7.10 13.40 -3.55
C LEU A 40 -6.71 12.14 -4.33
N ILE A 41 -6.27 11.09 -3.63
CA ILE A 41 -6.03 9.76 -4.21
C ILE A 41 -7.28 9.26 -4.93
N GLU A 42 -8.43 9.28 -4.26
CA GLU A 42 -9.71 8.88 -4.84
C GLU A 42 -10.10 9.72 -6.06
N LYS A 43 -9.80 11.03 -6.04
CA LYS A 43 -10.08 11.94 -7.15
C LYS A 43 -9.21 11.68 -8.38
N PHE A 44 -7.92 11.35 -8.17
CA PHE A 44 -6.93 11.33 -9.25
C PHE A 44 -6.57 9.91 -9.74
N GLU A 45 -6.75 8.88 -8.92
CA GLU A 45 -6.54 7.49 -9.38
C GLU A 45 -7.72 7.03 -10.25
N LYS A 46 -7.40 6.37 -11.36
CA LYS A 46 -8.40 5.92 -12.34
C LYS A 46 -9.17 4.68 -11.89
N THR A 47 -8.68 3.98 -10.88
CA THR A 47 -9.22 2.70 -10.41
C THR A 47 -9.18 2.62 -8.89
N LYS A 48 -10.06 1.79 -8.33
CA LYS A 48 -10.00 1.44 -6.91
C LYS A 48 -8.75 0.58 -6.67
N ARG A 49 -8.05 0.85 -5.56
CA ARG A 49 -6.82 0.12 -5.19
C ARG A 49 -7.03 -1.36 -4.90
N GLY A 50 -8.23 -1.77 -4.50
CA GLY A 50 -8.50 -3.16 -4.14
C GLY A 50 -7.62 -3.59 -2.97
N LEU A 51 -6.85 -4.66 -3.13
CA LEU A 51 -5.91 -5.12 -2.10
C LEU A 51 -4.63 -4.26 -2.03
N TYR A 52 -4.28 -3.50 -3.09
CA TYR A 52 -3.10 -2.64 -3.09
C TYR A 52 -3.21 -1.58 -1.98
N SER A 53 -2.12 -1.35 -1.25
CA SER A 53 -2.11 -0.49 -0.05
C SER A 53 -3.00 -1.00 1.10
N GLY A 54 -3.56 -2.20 0.98
CA GLY A 54 -4.23 -2.91 2.06
C GLY A 54 -3.25 -3.69 2.93
N SER A 55 -3.76 -4.71 3.61
CA SER A 55 -2.97 -5.55 4.50
C SER A 55 -3.38 -7.03 4.41
N VAL A 56 -2.39 -7.90 4.55
CA VAL A 56 -2.56 -9.33 4.81
C VAL A 56 -1.76 -9.66 6.06
N GLY A 57 -2.34 -10.48 6.93
CA GLY A 57 -1.76 -10.80 8.22
C GLY A 57 -2.55 -11.87 8.95
N TYR A 58 -2.27 -12.03 10.24
CA TYR A 58 -2.94 -13.00 11.10
C TYR A 58 -3.18 -12.42 12.49
N ILE A 59 -4.11 -13.06 13.21
CA ILE A 59 -4.38 -12.82 14.63
C ILE A 59 -4.37 -14.18 15.31
N THR A 60 -3.62 -14.32 16.40
CA THR A 60 -3.55 -15.55 17.19
C THR A 60 -4.73 -15.65 18.16
N PRO A 61 -5.05 -16.85 18.70
CA PRO A 61 -6.07 -17.00 19.73
C PRO A 61 -5.81 -16.16 21.00
N ASN A 62 -4.55 -15.82 21.28
CA ASN A 62 -4.14 -15.00 22.41
C ASN A 62 -4.25 -13.49 22.12
N GLY A 63 -4.60 -13.11 20.90
CA GLY A 63 -4.78 -11.71 20.50
C GLY A 63 -3.53 -11.03 19.93
N ASP A 64 -2.42 -11.74 19.79
CA ASP A 64 -1.25 -11.22 19.07
C ASP A 64 -1.56 -11.13 17.57
N PHE A 65 -1.02 -10.13 16.89
CA PHE A 65 -1.26 -9.93 15.48
C PHE A 65 -0.05 -9.35 14.76
N ASP A 66 0.06 -9.67 13.47
CA ASP A 66 1.05 -9.09 12.57
C ASP A 66 0.44 -8.91 11.18
N PHE A 67 0.69 -7.75 10.58
CA PHE A 67 0.03 -7.26 9.37
C PHE A 67 1.04 -6.55 8.49
N ASN A 68 1.13 -6.98 7.22
CA ASN A 68 1.99 -6.33 6.24
C ASN A 68 1.32 -5.11 5.60
N VAL A 69 2.04 -4.46 4.67
CA VAL A 69 1.43 -3.58 3.67
C VAL A 69 1.48 -4.30 2.33
N VAL A 70 0.35 -4.40 1.64
CA VAL A 70 0.30 -5.03 0.32
C VAL A 70 0.82 -4.07 -0.74
N ILE A 71 2.12 -4.18 -0.99
CA ILE A 71 2.86 -3.54 -2.08
C ILE A 71 3.68 -4.61 -2.82
N ARG A 72 4.19 -4.27 -4.01
CA ARG A 72 5.01 -5.21 -4.81
C ARG A 72 4.32 -6.59 -4.95
N SER A 73 3.02 -6.57 -5.21
CA SER A 73 2.16 -7.74 -5.22
C SER A 73 1.29 -7.72 -6.47
N ILE A 74 0.99 -8.91 -6.98
CA ILE A 74 0.12 -9.13 -8.13
C ILE A 74 -1.22 -9.66 -7.63
N GLN A 75 -2.31 -9.03 -8.09
CA GLN A 75 -3.68 -9.46 -7.84
C GLN A 75 -4.20 -10.20 -9.06
N TYR A 76 -4.51 -11.48 -8.90
CA TYR A 76 -5.10 -12.31 -9.95
C TYR A 76 -6.55 -12.66 -9.62
N ASN A 77 -7.47 -12.25 -10.49
CA ASN A 77 -8.86 -12.67 -10.46
C ASN A 77 -9.04 -13.85 -11.41
N LYS A 78 -9.19 -15.05 -10.86
CA LYS A 78 -9.35 -16.30 -11.63
C LYS A 78 -10.62 -16.30 -12.48
N SER A 79 -11.74 -15.80 -11.96
CA SER A 79 -13.03 -15.80 -12.66
C SER A 79 -12.99 -14.99 -13.94
N ASN A 80 -12.33 -13.82 -13.90
CA ASN A 80 -12.20 -12.92 -15.03
C ASN A 80 -10.89 -13.11 -15.82
N LYS A 81 -10.03 -14.05 -15.40
CA LYS A 81 -8.66 -14.25 -15.91
C LYS A 81 -7.88 -12.94 -16.02
N TYR A 82 -8.07 -12.07 -15.02
CA TYR A 82 -7.52 -10.71 -15.01
C TYR A 82 -6.39 -10.59 -13.99
N LEU A 83 -5.25 -10.08 -14.43
CA LEU A 83 -4.08 -9.83 -13.60
C LEU A 83 -3.84 -8.33 -13.53
N SER A 84 -3.63 -7.82 -12.32
CA SER A 84 -3.31 -6.41 -12.10
C SER A 84 -2.28 -6.25 -10.99
N PHE A 85 -1.53 -5.16 -11.07
CA PHE A 85 -0.71 -4.67 -9.98
C PHE A 85 -0.68 -3.14 -10.07
N LEU A 86 -0.45 -2.49 -8.94
CA LEU A 86 -0.33 -1.05 -8.87
C LEU A 86 1.04 -0.70 -8.30
N THR A 87 1.56 0.46 -8.74
CA THR A 87 2.77 1.06 -8.21
C THR A 87 2.50 2.54 -7.96
N GLY A 88 3.30 3.14 -7.09
CA GLY A 88 3.12 4.53 -6.68
C GLY A 88 4.37 5.06 -5.98
N GLY A 89 4.37 6.35 -5.70
CA GLY A 89 5.46 7.09 -5.08
C GLY A 89 4.96 8.13 -4.08
N ALA A 90 5.89 8.76 -3.38
CA ALA A 90 5.60 9.79 -2.39
C ALA A 90 5.75 11.18 -3.02
N ILE A 91 4.62 11.80 -3.37
CA ILE A 91 4.64 13.13 -3.98
C ILE A 91 4.80 14.21 -2.91
N THR A 92 5.83 15.02 -3.05
CA THR A 92 6.12 16.17 -2.18
C THR A 92 6.32 17.44 -3.00
N ILE A 93 6.48 18.58 -2.32
CA ILE A 93 6.81 19.85 -2.98
C ILE A 93 8.16 19.83 -3.73
N LYS A 94 9.03 18.86 -3.41
CA LYS A 94 10.34 18.68 -4.06
C LYS A 94 10.32 17.62 -5.16
N SER A 95 9.18 16.97 -5.38
CA SER A 95 9.06 15.93 -6.40
C SER A 95 9.14 16.53 -7.79
N VAL A 96 9.78 15.79 -8.70
CA VAL A 96 9.86 16.12 -10.13
C VAL A 96 8.98 15.09 -10.86
N PRO A 97 7.92 15.51 -11.58
CA PRO A 97 6.92 14.59 -12.14
C PRO A 97 7.51 13.43 -12.94
N GLU A 98 8.50 13.73 -13.79
CA GLU A 98 9.14 12.75 -14.66
C GLU A 98 9.88 11.68 -13.84
N LYS A 99 10.57 12.10 -12.77
CA LYS A 99 11.31 11.18 -11.89
C LYS A 99 10.39 10.27 -11.08
N GLU A 100 9.26 10.79 -10.62
CA GLU A 100 8.25 9.99 -9.89
C GLU A 100 7.61 8.94 -10.80
N TYR A 101 7.40 9.28 -12.07
CA TYR A 101 6.91 8.34 -13.07
C TYR A 101 7.95 7.25 -13.37
N GLU A 102 9.21 7.62 -13.60
CA GLU A 102 10.31 6.67 -13.76
C GLU A 102 10.44 5.73 -12.57
N GLU A 103 10.31 6.23 -11.33
CA GLU A 103 10.33 5.40 -10.13
C GLU A 103 9.19 4.37 -10.10
N CYS A 104 7.99 4.76 -10.54
CA CYS A 104 6.87 3.82 -10.69
C CYS A 104 7.18 2.71 -11.69
N LEU A 105 7.78 3.05 -12.84
CA LEU A 105 8.19 2.05 -13.84
C LEU A 105 9.27 1.10 -13.30
N ILE A 106 10.24 1.60 -12.53
CA ILE A 106 11.27 0.77 -11.88
C ILE A 106 10.63 -0.21 -10.90
N LYS A 107 9.66 0.24 -10.10
CA LYS A 107 8.91 -0.64 -9.17
C LYS A 107 8.09 -1.69 -9.92
N ALA A 108 7.50 -1.32 -11.06
CA ALA A 108 6.71 -2.21 -11.90
C ALA A 108 7.59 -3.27 -12.58
N LYS A 109 8.80 -2.90 -13.01
CA LYS A 109 9.74 -3.79 -13.69
C LYS A 109 10.01 -5.07 -12.91
N GLY A 110 10.25 -4.97 -11.60
CA GLY A 110 10.50 -6.17 -10.78
C GLY A 110 9.32 -7.15 -10.73
N LEU A 111 8.08 -6.66 -10.84
CA LEU A 111 6.89 -7.51 -10.91
C LEU A 111 6.72 -8.13 -12.30
N LEU A 112 7.00 -7.36 -13.35
CA LEU A 112 6.93 -7.83 -14.73
C LEU A 112 7.99 -8.90 -15.01
N GLU A 113 9.22 -8.70 -14.55
CA GLU A 113 10.30 -9.69 -14.66
C GLU A 113 9.92 -11.02 -14.00
N ALA A 114 9.29 -10.97 -12.81
CA ALA A 114 8.81 -12.18 -12.12
C ALA A 114 7.74 -12.95 -12.92
N MET A 115 7.05 -12.29 -13.85
CA MET A 115 6.05 -12.89 -14.74
C MET A 115 6.57 -13.17 -16.16
N ASN A 116 7.86 -12.93 -16.43
CA ASN A 116 8.42 -12.89 -17.79
C ASN A 116 7.68 -11.90 -18.72
N GLY A 117 7.06 -10.86 -18.16
CA GLY A 117 6.41 -9.78 -18.89
C GLY A 117 7.38 -8.66 -19.27
N LYS A 118 6.99 -7.83 -20.23
CA LYS A 118 7.72 -6.63 -20.65
C LYS A 118 6.79 -5.42 -20.63
N ILE A 119 7.35 -4.23 -20.40
CA ILE A 119 6.64 -2.97 -20.64
C ILE A 119 6.72 -2.74 -22.15
N GLU A 120 5.57 -2.74 -22.81
CA GLU A 120 5.46 -2.26 -24.19
C GLU A 120 5.30 -0.74 -24.14
N ASN A 121 6.17 -0.03 -24.89
CA ASN A 121 6.13 1.42 -25.04
C ASN A 121 5.18 1.81 -26.17
#